data_AF-A0A379WK03-F1
#
_entry.id   AF-A0A379WK03-F1
#
_cell.length_a   1.000
_cell.length_b   1.000
_cell.length_c   1.000
_cell.angle_alpha   90.00
_cell.angle_beta   90.00
_cell.angle_gamma   90.00
#
_symmetry.space_group_name_H-M   'P 1'
#
loop_
_entity.id
_entity.type
_entity.pdbx_description
1 polymer ?
#
loop_
_entity_poly.entity_id
_entity_poly.type
_entity_poly.pdbx_seq_one_letter_code
_entity_poly.pdbx_strand_id
1 'polypeptide(L)'
;MVQIFRLDNPLFGKGLKLAQRLCYLNAMFHFLSGIPRLIFLTAPLAFLLLHAYIIYAPALMIALFVIPHMVHASLTNSKIQGKYRHSFWSEIYETVLAWYIAPPTLVALINPHKGKFNVTAKGGAGGREVRRLGNLASVYLPCLA
;
A
#
# COMPACT_ATOMS: atom_id res chain seq x y z
N MET A 1 9.19 2.71 -7.88
CA MET A 1 8.29 3.60 -8.66
C MET A 1 8.17 5.00 -8.07
N VAL A 2 8.07 5.15 -6.75
CA VAL A 2 8.07 6.50 -6.11
C VAL A 2 9.34 7.32 -6.41
N GLN A 3 10.49 6.68 -6.60
CA GLN A 3 11.71 7.38 -7.04
C GLN A 3 11.55 8.05 -8.41
N ILE A 4 10.96 7.34 -9.39
CA ILE A 4 10.69 7.88 -10.74
C ILE A 4 9.69 9.04 -10.65
N PHE A 5 8.68 8.94 -9.79
CA PHE A 5 7.75 10.04 -9.55
C PHE A 5 8.45 11.31 -9.06
N ARG A 6 9.47 11.19 -8.19
CA ARG A 6 10.21 12.34 -7.64
C ARG A 6 11.33 12.86 -8.54
N LEU A 7 12.01 11.99 -9.27
CA LEU A 7 13.15 12.36 -10.13
C LEU A 7 12.70 12.81 -11.52
N ASP A 8 11.81 12.06 -12.16
CA ASP A 8 11.43 12.24 -13.57
C ASP A 8 10.03 12.85 -13.77
N ASN A 9 9.42 13.34 -12.68
CA ASN A 9 8.05 13.87 -12.56
C ASN A 9 7.20 13.83 -13.86
N PRO A 10 6.43 12.75 -14.09
CA PRO A 10 5.72 12.52 -15.36
C PRO A 10 4.63 13.56 -15.65
N LEU A 11 4.28 14.42 -14.68
CA LEU A 11 3.32 15.52 -14.88
C LEU A 11 3.88 16.65 -15.74
N PHE A 12 5.17 16.95 -15.59
CA PHE A 12 5.83 18.06 -16.28
C PHE A 12 6.74 17.60 -17.43
N GLY A 13 6.86 16.29 -17.63
CA GLY A 13 7.57 15.70 -18.77
C GLY A 13 7.02 16.19 -20.12
N LYS A 14 7.90 16.72 -20.98
CA LYS A 14 7.56 17.12 -22.35
C LYS A 14 7.31 15.86 -23.19
N GLY A 15 6.28 15.87 -24.04
CA GLY A 15 5.99 14.80 -25.01
C GLY A 15 4.94 13.76 -24.61
N LEU A 16 4.36 13.81 -23.40
CA LEU A 16 3.27 12.91 -23.00
C LEU A 16 1.88 13.54 -23.14
N LYS A 17 0.91 12.79 -23.68
CA LYS A 17 -0.52 13.16 -23.71
C LYS A 17 -1.12 13.12 -22.29
N LEU A 18 -2.13 13.93 -22.02
CA LEU A 18 -2.79 14.00 -20.70
C LEU A 18 -3.26 12.62 -20.20
N ALA A 19 -3.87 11.80 -21.05
CA ALA A 19 -4.31 10.46 -20.69
C ALA A 19 -3.14 9.53 -20.27
N GLN A 20 -1.99 9.62 -20.94
CA GLN A 20 -0.80 8.85 -20.58
C GLN A 20 -0.25 9.31 -19.23
N ARG A 21 -0.22 10.63 -18.98
CA ARG A 21 0.20 11.19 -17.69
C ARG A 21 -0.66 10.65 -16.54
N LEU A 22 -1.98 10.63 -16.71
CA LEU A 22 -2.90 10.07 -15.71
C LEU A 22 -2.67 8.57 -15.47
N CYS A 23 -2.38 7.81 -16.52
CA CYS A 23 -2.06 6.38 -16.39
C CYS A 23 -0.76 6.16 -15.59
N TYR A 24 0.31 6.90 -15.91
CA TYR A 24 1.56 6.85 -15.16
C TYR A 24 1.38 7.27 -13.70
N LEU A 25 0.61 8.34 -13.45
CA LEU A 25 0.28 8.76 -12.09
C LEU A 25 -0.48 7.69 -11.32
N ASN A 26 -1.51 7.10 -11.91
CA ASN A 26 -2.30 6.06 -11.26
C ASN A 26 -1.42 4.86 -10.86
N ALA A 27 -0.53 4.42 -11.77
CA ALA A 27 0.42 3.35 -11.49
C ALA A 27 1.42 3.70 -10.38
N MET A 28 1.88 4.96 -10.31
CA MET A 28 2.81 5.42 -9.26
C MET A 28 2.13 5.58 -7.90
N PHE A 29 0.90 6.13 -7.85
CA PHE A 29 0.14 6.31 -6.62
C PHE A 29 -0.33 5.00 -6.02
N HIS A 30 -0.52 3.95 -6.82
CA HIS A 30 -0.84 2.62 -6.30
C HIS A 30 0.20 2.15 -5.26
N PHE A 31 1.49 2.42 -5.45
CA PHE A 31 2.54 2.08 -4.48
C PHE A 31 2.51 2.94 -3.20
N LEU A 32 1.89 4.12 -3.24
CA LEU A 32 1.69 4.99 -2.07
C LEU A 32 0.45 4.59 -1.25
N SER A 33 -0.40 3.69 -1.76
CA SER A 33 -1.63 3.26 -1.09
C SER A 33 -1.40 2.52 0.24
N GLY A 34 -0.17 2.08 0.51
CA GLY A 34 0.20 1.46 1.79
C GLY A 34 0.08 2.41 2.99
N ILE A 35 0.43 3.69 2.83
CA ILE A 35 0.36 4.70 3.91
C ILE A 35 -1.08 4.95 4.39
N PRO A 36 -2.03 5.36 3.52
CA PRO A 36 -3.40 5.61 3.97
C PRO A 36 -4.04 4.34 4.56
N ARG A 37 -3.67 3.16 4.06
CA ARG A 37 -4.14 1.89 4.61
C ARG A 37 -3.69 1.67 6.06
N LEU A 38 -2.44 1.96 6.39
CA LEU A 38 -1.97 1.90 7.78
C LEU A 38 -2.70 2.90 8.68
N ILE A 39 -2.98 4.10 8.18
CA ILE A 39 -3.77 5.11 8.91
C ILE A 39 -5.20 4.60 9.19
N PHE A 40 -5.86 3.99 8.20
CA PHE A 40 -7.18 3.41 8.39
C PHE A 40 -7.17 2.23 9.37
N LEU A 41 -6.11 1.42 9.39
CA LEU A 41 -5.96 0.32 10.34
C LEU A 41 -5.74 0.81 11.77
N THR A 42 -5.05 1.94 11.95
CA THR A 42 -4.76 2.51 13.27
C THR A 42 -5.88 3.42 13.79
N ALA A 43 -6.78 3.93 12.94
CA ALA A 43 -7.85 4.83 13.36
C ALA A 43 -8.77 4.24 14.46
N PRO A 44 -9.25 2.98 14.40
CA PRO A 44 -10.02 2.39 15.49
C PRO A 44 -9.20 2.17 16.77
N LEU A 45 -7.90 1.86 16.62
CA LEU A 45 -6.99 1.67 17.76
C LEU A 45 -6.75 2.99 18.52
N ALA A 46 -6.65 4.11 17.80
CA ALA A 46 -6.52 5.42 18.40
C ALA A 46 -7.74 5.79 19.25
N PHE A 47 -8.95 5.43 18.80
CA PHE A 47 -10.16 5.59 19.60
C PHE A 47 -10.13 4.70 20.86
N LEU A 48 -9.80 3.42 20.73
CA LEU A 48 -9.84 2.48 21.86
C LEU A 48 -8.78 2.76 22.94
N LEU A 49 -7.57 3.14 22.53
CA LEU A 49 -6.44 3.33 23.46
C LEU A 49 -6.39 4.74 24.03
N LEU A 50 -6.61 5.76 23.19
CA LEU A 50 -6.42 7.17 23.54
C LEU A 50 -7.74 7.92 23.73
N HIS A 51 -8.89 7.25 23.53
CA HIS A 51 -10.21 7.89 23.52
C HIS A 51 -10.28 9.10 22.58
N ALA A 52 -9.51 9.05 21.48
CA ALA A 52 -9.46 10.11 20.49
C ALA A 52 -10.65 9.98 19.53
N TYR A 53 -11.61 10.91 19.63
CA TYR A 53 -12.78 10.97 18.75
C TYR A 53 -12.41 11.60 17.40
N ILE A 54 -12.20 10.78 16.39
CA ILE A 54 -11.85 11.22 15.02
C ILE A 54 -13.10 11.64 14.23
N ILE A 55 -14.26 11.03 14.51
CA ILE A 55 -15.52 11.25 13.79
C ILE A 55 -16.61 11.68 14.78
N TYR A 56 -17.14 12.88 14.60
CA TYR A 56 -18.25 13.42 15.38
C TYR A 56 -19.56 13.25 14.62
N ALA A 57 -20.15 12.05 14.67
CA ALA A 57 -21.44 11.78 14.04
C ALA A 57 -22.21 10.66 14.76
N PRO A 58 -23.55 10.70 14.78
CA PRO A 58 -24.36 9.61 15.30
C PRO A 58 -24.21 8.36 14.42
N ALA A 59 -24.24 7.17 15.04
CA ALA A 59 -24.02 5.89 14.37
C ALA A 59 -24.93 5.66 13.16
N LEU A 60 -26.18 6.13 13.24
CA LEU A 60 -27.16 6.02 12.16
C LEU A 60 -26.72 6.78 10.89
N MET A 61 -26.20 8.01 11.05
CA MET A 61 -25.70 8.80 9.91
C MET A 61 -24.51 8.10 9.27
N ILE A 62 -23.58 7.59 10.07
CA ILE A 62 -22.41 6.86 9.56
C ILE A 62 -22.86 5.65 8.73
N ALA A 63 -23.79 4.84 9.24
CA ALA A 63 -24.30 3.68 8.52
C ALA A 63 -24.97 4.07 7.19
N LEU A 64 -25.79 5.13 7.20
CA LEU A 64 -26.49 5.62 6.00
C LEU A 64 -25.55 6.11 4.90
N PHE A 65 -24.40 6.69 5.23
CA PHE A 65 -23.44 7.14 4.22
C PHE A 65 -22.42 6.06 3.83
N VAL A 66 -21.92 5.28 4.80
CA VAL A 66 -20.85 4.31 4.56
C VAL A 66 -21.35 3.09 3.80
N ILE A 67 -22.53 2.56 4.15
CA ILE A 67 -23.04 1.32 3.52
C ILE A 67 -23.27 1.51 2.01
N PRO A 68 -24.01 2.52 1.54
CA PRO A 68 -24.22 2.71 0.10
C PRO A 68 -22.91 2.98 -0.64
N HIS A 69 -21.99 3.74 -0.04
CA HIS A 69 -20.68 4.00 -0.60
C HIS A 69 -19.86 2.72 -0.78
N MET A 70 -19.79 1.86 0.25
CA MET A 70 -19.08 0.58 0.18
C MET A 70 -19.68 -0.35 -0.88
N VAL A 71 -21.01 -0.44 -0.96
CA VAL A 71 -21.70 -1.24 -1.98
C VAL A 71 -21.38 -0.73 -3.38
N HIS A 72 -21.50 0.58 -3.61
CA HIS A 72 -21.21 1.20 -4.90
C HIS A 72 -19.74 0.98 -5.33
N ALA A 73 -18.80 1.16 -4.40
CA ALA A 73 -17.38 0.93 -4.66
C ALA A 73 -17.09 -0.55 -4.97
N SER A 74 -17.71 -1.48 -4.25
CA SER A 74 -17.53 -2.92 -4.45
C SER A 74 -18.10 -3.38 -5.79
N LEU A 75 -19.31 -2.94 -6.14
CA LEU A 75 -19.96 -3.25 -7.43
C LEU A 75 -19.14 -2.72 -8.62
N THR A 76 -18.64 -1.49 -8.52
CA THR A 76 -17.81 -0.88 -9.57
C THR A 76 -16.51 -1.66 -9.75
N ASN A 77 -15.83 -2.02 -8.65
CA ASN A 77 -14.61 -2.83 -8.71
C ASN A 77 -14.87 -4.23 -9.28
N SER A 78 -15.99 -4.86 -8.91
CA SER A 78 -16.39 -6.17 -9.41
C SER A 78 -16.66 -6.14 -10.92
N LYS A 79 -17.35 -5.11 -11.44
CA LYS A 79 -17.56 -4.97 -12.89
C LYS A 79 -16.27 -4.76 -13.68
N ILE A 80 -15.32 -3.98 -13.15
CA ILE A 80 -14.07 -3.66 -13.85
C ILE A 80 -13.05 -4.82 -13.77
N GLN A 81 -13.01 -5.56 -12.65
CA GLN A 81 -11.96 -6.55 -12.37
C GLN A 81 -12.44 -8.02 -12.31
N GLY A 82 -13.74 -8.26 -12.52
CA GLY A 82 -14.46 -9.49 -12.12
C GLY A 82 -14.01 -10.82 -12.74
N LYS A 83 -13.20 -10.83 -13.79
CA LYS A 83 -12.68 -12.08 -14.40
C LYS A 83 -11.38 -12.61 -13.76
N TYR A 84 -10.60 -11.77 -13.08
CA TYR A 84 -9.23 -12.13 -12.67
C TYR A 84 -8.89 -11.80 -11.21
N ARG A 85 -9.78 -11.14 -10.47
CA ARG A 85 -9.51 -10.71 -9.08
C ARG A 85 -10.71 -10.99 -8.19
N HIS A 86 -10.58 -11.94 -7.27
CA HIS A 86 -11.53 -12.09 -6.17
C HIS A 86 -11.54 -10.80 -5.35
N SER A 87 -12.71 -10.16 -5.23
CA SER A 87 -12.85 -8.76 -4.78
C SER A 87 -12.31 -8.50 -3.37
N PHE A 88 -12.24 -9.52 -2.52
CA PHE A 88 -11.74 -9.38 -1.15
C PHE A 88 -10.26 -9.77 -0.98
N TRP A 89 -9.75 -10.65 -1.85
CA TRP A 89 -8.43 -11.23 -1.71
C TRP A 89 -7.31 -10.20 -1.96
N SER A 90 -7.54 -9.27 -2.88
CA SER A 90 -6.63 -8.14 -3.07
C SER A 90 -6.50 -7.26 -1.83
N GLU A 91 -7.59 -7.04 -1.10
CA GLU A 91 -7.57 -6.13 0.05
C GLU A 91 -6.75 -6.73 1.20
N ILE A 92 -6.86 -8.05 1.40
CA ILE A 92 -6.03 -8.79 2.35
C ILE A 92 -4.55 -8.70 1.96
N TYR A 93 -4.21 -8.99 0.70
CA TYR A 93 -2.82 -8.92 0.24
C TYR A 93 -2.21 -7.53 0.42
N GLU A 94 -2.92 -6.49 0.01
CA GLU A 94 -2.48 -5.10 0.17
C GLU A 94 -2.33 -4.72 1.65
N THR A 95 -3.19 -5.24 2.53
CA THR A 95 -3.11 -4.97 3.98
C THR A 95 -1.90 -5.64 4.62
N VAL A 96 -1.61 -6.89 4.28
CA VAL A 96 -0.42 -7.59 4.77
C VAL A 96 0.86 -6.93 4.22
N LEU A 97 0.85 -6.54 2.94
CA LEU A 97 2.00 -5.92 2.30
C LEU A 97 2.20 -4.45 2.70
N ALA A 98 1.16 -3.74 3.14
CA ALA A 98 1.24 -2.31 3.42
C ALA A 98 2.29 -1.96 4.47
N TRP A 99 2.43 -2.77 5.53
CA TRP A 99 3.47 -2.57 6.54
C TRP A 99 4.88 -2.66 5.94
N TYR A 100 5.09 -3.56 4.98
CA TYR A 100 6.39 -3.77 4.33
C TYR A 100 6.70 -2.73 3.25
N ILE A 101 5.67 -2.23 2.57
CA ILE A 101 5.81 -1.27 1.47
C ILE A 101 5.89 0.18 1.98
N ALA A 102 5.26 0.51 3.11
CA ALA A 102 5.19 1.88 3.60
C ALA A 102 6.58 2.50 3.93
N PRO A 103 7.50 1.84 4.67
CA PRO A 103 8.81 2.41 4.95
C PRO A 103 9.66 2.71 3.70
N PRO A 104 9.87 1.77 2.76
CA PRO A 104 10.70 2.06 1.58
C PRO A 104 10.05 3.07 0.64
N THR A 105 8.72 3.12 0.56
CA THR A 105 8.03 4.13 -0.26
C THR A 105 8.10 5.53 0.35
N LEU A 106 8.01 5.65 1.68
CA LEU A 106 8.19 6.92 2.39
C LEU A 106 9.64 7.43 2.27
N VAL A 107 10.62 6.55 2.44
CA VAL A 107 12.04 6.89 2.26
C VAL A 107 12.30 7.35 0.82
N ALA A 108 11.76 6.65 -0.17
CA ALA A 108 11.88 7.03 -1.58
C ALA A 108 11.19 8.38 -1.90
N LEU A 109 10.13 8.73 -1.17
CA LEU A 109 9.43 10.01 -1.32
C LEU A 109 10.26 11.18 -0.77
N ILE A 110 10.84 11.01 0.42
CA ILE A 110 11.62 12.05 1.11
C ILE A 110 13.02 12.17 0.50
N ASN A 111 13.72 11.04 0.31
CA ASN A 111 15.09 11.00 -0.21
C ASN A 111 15.24 9.97 -1.35
N PRO A 112 14.96 10.36 -2.61
CA PRO A 112 14.90 9.42 -3.73
C PRO A 112 16.25 8.77 -4.07
N HIS A 113 17.38 9.40 -3.70
CA HIS A 113 18.73 8.93 -4.02
C HIS A 113 19.22 7.78 -3.11
N LYS A 114 18.50 7.48 -2.01
CA LYS A 114 18.89 6.42 -1.05
C LYS A 114 18.31 5.04 -1.35
N GLY A 115 17.35 4.91 -2.28
CA GLY A 115 16.78 3.61 -2.62
C GLY A 115 17.75 2.78 -3.46
N LYS A 116 18.60 1.99 -2.82
CA LYS A 116 19.43 0.96 -3.46
C LYS A 116 18.71 -0.38 -3.37
N PHE A 117 18.48 -1.03 -4.51
CA PHE A 117 17.93 -2.38 -4.56
C PHE A 117 19.05 -3.36 -4.21
N ASN A 118 19.09 -3.81 -2.95
CA ASN A 118 20.09 -4.78 -2.52
C ASN A 118 19.63 -6.18 -2.97
N VAL A 119 20.27 -6.73 -3.99
CA VAL A 119 19.98 -8.08 -4.50
C VAL A 119 20.40 -9.08 -3.44
N THR A 120 19.45 -9.74 -2.78
CA THR A 120 19.75 -10.93 -1.98
C THR A 120 20.22 -12.03 -2.91
N ALA A 121 21.39 -12.60 -2.64
CA ALA A 121 21.92 -13.71 -3.41
C ALA A 121 20.87 -14.83 -3.44
N LYS A 122 20.39 -15.17 -4.64
CA LYS A 122 19.49 -16.29 -4.84
C LYS A 122 20.30 -17.54 -4.51
N GLY A 123 20.06 -18.13 -3.34
CA GLY A 123 20.69 -19.39 -2.94
C GLY A 123 20.38 -20.44 -3.99
N GLY A 124 21.34 -20.71 -4.87
CA GLY A 124 21.30 -21.84 -5.77
C GLY A 124 21.62 -23.10 -4.97
N ALA A 125 20.61 -23.89 -4.67
CA ALA A 125 20.69 -25.36 -4.58
C ALA A 125 19.28 -25.90 -4.31
N GLY A 126 18.79 -26.75 -5.21
CA GLY A 126 17.58 -27.52 -4.99
C GLY A 126 17.76 -28.52 -3.84
N GLY A 127 16.65 -28.84 -3.17
CA GLY A 127 16.56 -29.97 -2.24
C GLY A 127 16.21 -29.56 -0.82
N ARG A 128 14.93 -29.74 -0.45
CA ARG A 128 14.39 -29.80 0.93
C ARG A 128 14.74 -28.62 1.84
N GLU A 129 13.87 -27.60 1.88
CA GLU A 129 13.85 -26.67 3.02
C GLU A 129 12.44 -26.13 3.34
N VAL A 130 11.53 -27.04 3.72
CA VAL A 130 10.31 -26.67 4.46
C VAL A 130 10.67 -26.53 5.94
N ARG A 131 11.54 -25.57 6.32
CA ARG A 131 11.69 -25.09 7.73
C ARG A 131 12.61 -23.88 7.94
N ARG A 132 12.60 -22.85 7.08
CA ARG A 132 13.23 -21.55 7.42
C ARG A 132 12.34 -20.36 7.08
N LEU A 133 11.23 -20.24 7.80
CA LEU A 133 10.51 -18.96 7.99
C LEU A 133 11.25 -18.02 8.98
N GLY A 134 12.56 -18.19 9.18
CA GLY A 134 13.36 -17.42 10.15
C GLY A 134 14.25 -16.33 9.54
N ASN A 135 14.48 -16.31 8.22
CA ASN A 135 15.46 -15.39 7.61
C ASN A 135 14.86 -14.12 7.01
N LEU A 136 13.53 -13.95 7.05
CA LEU A 136 12.95 -12.61 6.90
C LEU A 136 13.15 -11.79 8.18
N ALA A 137 13.17 -12.42 9.36
CA ALA A 137 13.33 -11.74 10.65
C ALA A 137 14.73 -11.13 10.86
N SER A 138 15.79 -11.65 10.22
CA SER A 138 17.14 -11.12 10.44
C SER A 138 17.40 -9.75 9.78
N VAL A 139 16.56 -9.33 8.84
CA VAL A 139 16.59 -7.95 8.30
C VAL A 139 15.86 -6.97 9.25
N TYR A 140 15.05 -7.45 10.19
CA TYR A 140 14.21 -6.63 11.07
C TYR A 140 14.77 -6.43 12.50
N LEU A 141 15.94 -6.99 12.83
CA LEU A 141 16.56 -6.88 14.16
C LEU A 141 17.91 -6.11 14.19
N PRO A 142 17.99 -4.84 13.75
CA PRO A 142 19.03 -3.92 14.27
C PRO A 142 18.46 -2.83 15.19
N CYS A 143 17.15 -2.79 15.45
CA CYS A 143 16.51 -1.77 16.32
C CYS A 143 16.11 -2.28 17.71
N LEU A 144 16.47 -3.51 18.09
CA LEU A 144 16.41 -4.01 19.47
C LEU A 144 17.84 -4.25 19.94
N ALA A 145 18.50 -3.15 20.32
CA ALA A 145 19.54 -3.13 21.32
C ALA A 145 18.89 -3.05 22.70
#